data_AF-A0A2E1RQ12-F1
#
_entry.id   AF-A0A2E1RQ12-F1
#
_cell.length_a   1.000
_cell.length_b   1.000
_cell.length_c   1.000
_cell.angle_alpha   90.00
_cell.angle_beta   90.00
_cell.angle_gamma   90.00
#
_symmetry.space_group_name_H-M   'P 1'
#
loop_
_entity.id
_entity.type
_entity.pdbx_description
1 polymer ?
#
loop_
_entity_poly.entity_id
_entity_poly.type
_entity_poly.pdbx_seq_one_letter_code
_entity_poly.pdbx_strand_id
1 'polypeptide(L)'
;MFKFSTFTLSITLSISLISFNILTAQADILDYFKKDLSKVPTKEKLKEQEPIASNKLNAALQFEQQGRQKKAIAAHRNIVKNYPFTTSAAKSQFKIGEYYMAASKDKKSFDAFQDFIDKHKSSDSYMDAISNQYKIAERVLANKKQKKLSLLPDKVRDSDLLKWFLSIIDNAPFSKYAPLAQFAIAESYQNEKKASLAILSYQKLVDKYPNHKLSSEAQYRIGDIARKKINSGSRDSANITYAKNAMEDVIVAYENSPRAKEAADALKQLDSIQGTQLYETGLFYEKQKQLRSAVIYYEKAIKSKNPKITEMAKVRIKNITPQIVSDPTPSLSSPESNINKINQQKKKIDTKSASNEEGPSILPPPPKNP
;
A
#
# COMPACT_ATOMS: atom_id res chain seq x y z
N MET A 1 34.90 29.33 58.67
CA MET A 1 33.93 28.92 59.72
C MET A 1 32.52 29.22 59.20
N PHE A 2 31.51 28.46 59.65
CA PHE A 2 30.10 28.38 59.19
C PHE A 2 29.87 27.33 58.09
N LYS A 3 29.77 26.04 58.46
CA LYS A 3 28.59 25.26 58.92
C LYS A 3 27.61 24.91 57.79
N PHE A 4 27.67 23.63 57.42
CA PHE A 4 26.73 22.87 56.61
C PHE A 4 25.32 22.88 57.24
N SER A 5 24.28 22.97 56.39
CA SER A 5 22.92 22.58 56.73
C SER A 5 22.37 21.74 55.58
N THR A 6 22.33 20.42 55.79
CA THR A 6 21.73 19.42 54.90
C THR A 6 20.22 19.41 55.09
N PHE A 7 19.46 19.75 54.05
CA PHE A 7 18.01 19.58 54.01
C PHE A 7 17.71 18.19 53.43
N THR A 8 17.27 17.26 54.27
CA THR A 8 16.73 15.95 53.87
C THR A 8 15.23 16.09 53.65
N LEU A 9 14.78 16.02 52.39
CA LEU A 9 13.36 15.99 52.04
C LEU A 9 12.90 14.53 51.98
N SER A 10 12.26 14.04 53.04
CA SER A 10 11.62 12.73 53.09
C SER A 10 10.26 12.79 52.38
N ILE A 11 10.17 12.25 51.17
CA ILE A 11 8.89 12.03 50.48
C ILE A 11 8.38 10.64 50.87
N THR A 12 7.46 10.59 51.83
CA THR A 12 6.64 9.41 52.11
C THR A 12 5.53 9.33 51.07
N LEU A 13 5.65 8.42 50.10
CA LEU A 13 4.57 8.11 49.17
C LEU A 13 3.78 6.91 49.68
N SER A 14 2.61 7.21 50.26
CA SER A 14 1.63 6.24 50.73
C SER A 14 0.99 5.50 49.55
N ILE A 15 1.25 4.20 49.42
CA ILE A 15 0.61 3.35 48.42
C ILE A 15 -0.78 2.96 48.95
N SER A 16 -1.81 3.64 48.44
CA SER A 16 -3.20 3.23 48.64
C SER A 16 -3.49 2.02 47.75
N LEU A 17 -3.68 0.84 48.34
CA LEU A 17 -4.17 -0.34 47.63
C LEU A 17 -5.62 -0.10 47.17
N ILE A 18 -5.81 0.08 45.86
CA ILE A 18 -7.11 -0.09 45.21
C ILE A 18 -7.17 -1.54 44.73
N SER A 19 -7.91 -2.38 45.44
CA SER A 19 -8.22 -3.75 45.07
C SER A 19 -9.15 -3.79 43.87
N PHE A 20 -8.58 -3.87 42.67
CA PHE A 20 -9.29 -4.28 41.46
C PHE A 20 -9.37 -5.80 41.41
N ASN A 21 -10.56 -6.35 41.67
CA ASN A 21 -10.90 -7.73 41.32
C ASN A 21 -11.01 -7.81 39.79
N ILE A 22 -9.90 -8.10 39.12
CA ILE A 22 -9.89 -8.53 37.72
C ILE A 22 -9.58 -10.02 37.73
N LEU A 23 -10.58 -10.77 37.30
CA LEU A 23 -10.55 -12.20 36.99
C LEU A 23 -9.21 -12.55 36.32
N THR A 24 -8.42 -13.39 36.98
CA THR A 24 -7.09 -13.81 36.55
C THR A 24 -7.18 -14.60 35.24
N ALA A 25 -7.13 -13.91 34.10
CA ALA A 25 -6.64 -14.50 32.87
C ALA A 25 -5.12 -14.61 32.99
N GLN A 26 -4.66 -15.60 33.76
CA GLN A 26 -3.27 -16.04 33.76
C GLN A 26 -3.03 -16.76 32.42
N ALA A 27 -3.00 -16.00 31.32
CA ALA A 27 -2.35 -16.46 30.11
C ALA A 27 -0.85 -16.46 30.43
N ASP A 28 -0.37 -17.59 30.94
CA ASP A 28 1.03 -17.80 31.24
C ASP A 28 1.87 -17.38 30.04
N ILE A 29 2.69 -16.34 30.21
CA ILE A 29 3.73 -15.93 29.25
C ILE A 29 4.68 -17.12 28.98
N LEU A 30 4.73 -18.09 29.89
CA LEU A 30 5.42 -19.38 29.77
C LEU A 30 4.81 -20.34 28.74
N ASP A 31 3.51 -20.26 28.45
CA ASP A 31 2.84 -21.13 27.46
C ASP A 31 3.31 -20.80 26.03
N TYR A 32 3.64 -19.53 25.78
CA TYR A 32 4.27 -19.06 24.54
C TYR A 32 5.69 -19.60 24.35
N PHE A 33 6.37 -20.00 25.43
CA PHE A 33 7.70 -20.60 25.43
C PHE A 33 7.69 -22.14 25.55
N LYS A 34 6.53 -22.80 25.43
CA LYS A 34 6.44 -24.28 25.28
C LYS A 34 6.89 -24.78 23.89
N LYS A 35 7.95 -24.18 23.32
CA LYS A 35 8.72 -24.86 22.28
C LYS A 35 9.55 -25.90 23.01
N ASP A 36 9.44 -27.16 22.61
CA ASP A 36 10.20 -28.28 23.17
C ASP A 36 11.72 -28.02 23.05
N LEU A 37 12.28 -27.34 24.05
CA LEU A 37 13.69 -26.92 24.14
C LEU A 37 14.62 -28.12 24.28
N SER A 38 14.09 -29.31 24.59
CA SER A 38 14.87 -30.56 24.67
C SER A 38 15.53 -30.93 23.34
N LYS A 39 15.02 -30.40 22.22
CA LYS A 39 15.55 -30.62 20.87
C LYS A 39 16.65 -29.63 20.47
N VAL A 40 16.88 -28.57 21.24
CA VAL A 40 17.96 -27.62 20.99
C VAL A 40 19.24 -28.15 21.66
N PRO A 41 20.31 -28.49 20.91
CA PRO A 41 21.52 -29.03 21.51
C PRO A 41 22.18 -28.03 22.46
N THR A 42 22.83 -28.55 23.51
CA THR A 42 23.66 -27.72 24.40
C THR A 42 24.80 -27.06 23.63
N LYS A 43 25.34 -25.95 24.14
CA LYS A 43 26.45 -25.24 23.48
C LYS A 43 27.66 -26.15 23.24
N GLU A 44 27.93 -27.07 24.16
CA GLU A 44 29.00 -28.06 24.06
C GLU A 44 28.75 -29.03 22.89
N LYS A 45 27.53 -29.58 22.80
CA LYS A 45 27.16 -30.45 21.67
C LYS A 45 27.22 -29.72 20.33
N LEU A 46 26.86 -28.43 20.28
CA LEU A 46 27.00 -27.62 19.07
C LEU A 46 28.47 -27.45 18.66
N LYS A 47 29.35 -27.17 19.64
CA LYS A 47 30.80 -27.07 19.40
C LYS A 47 31.40 -28.38 18.86
N GLU A 48 30.94 -29.53 19.35
CA GLU A 48 31.38 -30.85 18.86
C GLU A 48 30.83 -31.16 17.46
N GLN A 49 29.61 -30.74 17.15
CA GLN A 49 28.98 -30.99 15.86
C GLN A 49 29.57 -30.15 14.72
N GLU A 50 30.00 -28.92 14.99
CA GLU A 50 30.51 -28.02 13.97
C GLU A 50 31.69 -28.60 13.15
N PRO A 51 32.79 -29.13 13.73
CA PRO A 51 33.89 -29.68 12.93
C PRO A 51 33.46 -30.88 12.08
N ILE A 52 32.54 -31.72 12.58
CA ILE A 52 31.98 -32.85 11.83
C ILE A 52 31.17 -32.34 10.63
N ALA A 53 30.30 -31.35 10.86
CA ALA A 53 29.51 -30.73 9.81
C ALA A 53 30.38 -29.99 8.78
N SER A 54 31.46 -29.34 9.24
CA SER A 54 32.43 -28.63 8.40
C SER A 54 33.18 -29.58 7.47
N ASN A 55 33.62 -30.75 7.96
CA ASN A 55 34.24 -31.78 7.12
C ASN A 55 33.26 -32.29 6.04
N LYS A 56 31.98 -32.48 6.39
CA LYS A 56 30.95 -32.85 5.42
C LYS A 56 30.68 -31.74 4.41
N LEU A 57 30.71 -30.48 4.84
CA LEU A 57 30.58 -29.32 3.96
C LEU A 57 31.70 -29.29 2.92
N ASN A 58 32.95 -29.51 3.34
CA ASN A 58 34.09 -29.59 2.41
C ASN A 58 33.89 -30.66 1.33
N ALA A 59 33.40 -31.85 1.71
CA ALA A 59 33.08 -32.90 0.74
C ALA A 59 31.93 -32.51 -0.20
N ALA A 60 30.91 -31.79 0.29
CA ALA A 60 29.82 -31.28 -0.55
C ALA A 60 30.33 -30.25 -1.58
N LEU A 61 31.23 -29.36 -1.17
CA LEU A 61 31.87 -28.37 -2.04
C LEU A 61 32.80 -29.03 -3.08
N GLN A 62 33.46 -30.15 -2.75
CA GLN A 62 34.22 -30.92 -3.75
C GLN A 62 33.31 -31.48 -4.85
N PHE A 63 32.09 -31.93 -4.52
CA PHE A 63 31.13 -32.32 -5.56
C PHE A 63 30.69 -31.14 -6.44
N GLU A 64 30.62 -29.92 -5.89
CA GLU A 64 30.36 -28.69 -6.65
C GLU A 64 31.48 -28.43 -7.67
N GLN A 65 32.74 -28.46 -7.21
CA GLN A 65 33.93 -28.25 -8.06
C GLN A 65 34.04 -29.29 -9.18
N GLN A 66 33.59 -30.52 -8.94
CA GLN A 66 33.55 -31.60 -9.94
C GLN A 66 32.34 -31.52 -10.89
N GLY A 67 31.49 -30.49 -10.78
CA GLY A 67 30.26 -30.36 -11.57
C GLY A 67 29.17 -31.39 -11.21
N ARG A 68 29.32 -32.15 -10.12
CA ARG A 68 28.39 -33.20 -9.69
C ARG A 68 27.24 -32.62 -8.87
N GLN A 69 26.51 -31.67 -9.46
CA GLN A 69 25.53 -30.83 -8.76
C GLN A 69 24.45 -31.61 -8.00
N LYS A 70 23.92 -32.72 -8.55
CA LYS A 70 22.92 -33.56 -7.86
C LYS A 70 23.48 -34.15 -6.56
N LYS A 71 24.74 -34.58 -6.56
CA LYS A 71 25.42 -35.16 -5.39
C LYS A 71 25.77 -34.07 -4.37
N ALA A 72 26.20 -32.89 -4.83
CA ALA A 72 26.41 -31.73 -3.98
C ALA A 72 25.12 -31.36 -3.21
N ILE A 73 23.99 -31.20 -3.91
CA ILE A 73 22.69 -30.91 -3.29
C ILE A 73 22.30 -31.98 -2.27
N ALA A 74 22.49 -33.26 -2.58
CA ALA A 74 22.19 -34.35 -1.65
C ALA A 74 23.07 -34.29 -0.39
N ALA A 75 24.36 -34.01 -0.54
CA ALA A 75 25.29 -33.85 0.58
C ALA A 75 24.92 -32.64 1.46
N HIS A 76 24.62 -31.48 0.87
CA HIS A 76 24.16 -30.31 1.62
C HIS A 76 22.86 -30.58 2.40
N ARG A 77 21.89 -31.27 1.80
CA ARG A 77 20.65 -31.65 2.52
C ARG A 77 20.93 -32.58 3.70
N ASN A 78 21.90 -33.49 3.56
CA ASN A 78 22.30 -34.37 4.66
C ASN A 78 22.87 -33.55 5.84
N ILE A 79 23.67 -32.53 5.54
CA ILE A 79 24.22 -31.62 6.57
C ILE A 79 23.09 -30.88 7.27
N VAL A 80 22.17 -30.25 6.52
CA VAL A 80 21.03 -29.51 7.08
C VAL A 80 20.14 -30.41 7.95
N LYS A 81 19.91 -31.66 7.54
CA LYS A 81 19.08 -32.60 8.28
C LYS A 81 19.73 -33.05 9.59
N ASN A 82 21.03 -33.37 9.56
CA ASN A 82 21.71 -34.04 10.67
C ASN A 82 22.43 -33.08 11.63
N TYR A 83 22.74 -31.86 11.17
CA TYR A 83 23.47 -30.84 11.94
C TYR A 83 22.78 -29.47 11.88
N PRO A 84 21.44 -29.36 12.05
CA PRO A 84 20.63 -28.19 11.69
C PRO A 84 21.00 -26.88 12.41
N PHE A 85 21.75 -26.94 13.51
CA PHE A 85 22.12 -25.77 14.31
C PHE A 85 23.56 -25.29 14.05
N THR A 86 24.29 -25.96 13.16
CA THR A 86 25.69 -25.61 12.83
C THR A 86 25.75 -24.48 11.80
N THR A 87 26.86 -23.74 11.82
CA THR A 87 27.20 -22.76 10.77
C THR A 87 27.34 -23.46 9.41
N SER A 88 27.87 -24.68 9.42
CA SER A 88 27.97 -25.54 8.23
C SER A 88 26.60 -25.92 7.64
N ALA A 89 25.57 -26.12 8.46
CA ALA A 89 24.20 -26.31 7.98
C ALA A 89 23.61 -25.03 7.38
N ALA A 90 23.84 -23.86 8.01
CA ALA A 90 23.43 -22.59 7.43
C ALA A 90 24.04 -22.38 6.03
N LYS A 91 25.37 -22.54 5.90
CA LYS A 91 26.08 -22.46 4.60
C LYS A 91 25.51 -23.46 3.59
N SER A 92 25.21 -24.69 4.03
CA SER A 92 24.63 -25.73 3.16
C SER A 92 23.21 -25.39 2.69
N GLN A 93 22.36 -24.88 3.58
CA GLN A 93 21.00 -24.48 3.21
C GLN A 93 21.02 -23.31 2.23
N PHE A 94 21.91 -22.34 2.43
CA PHE A 94 22.11 -21.24 1.50
C PHE A 94 22.52 -21.74 0.10
N LYS A 95 23.51 -22.64 0.04
CA LYS A 95 23.98 -23.29 -1.20
C LYS A 95 22.85 -24.02 -1.95
N ILE A 96 21.94 -24.69 -1.23
CA ILE A 96 20.76 -25.33 -1.85
C ILE A 96 19.89 -24.29 -2.59
N GLY A 97 19.68 -23.12 -2.00
CA GLY A 97 18.99 -22.00 -2.63
C GLY A 97 19.67 -21.53 -3.92
N GLU A 98 20.99 -21.33 -3.87
CA GLU A 98 21.82 -20.95 -5.03
C GLU A 98 21.73 -21.96 -6.17
N TYR A 99 21.82 -23.27 -5.87
CA TYR A 99 21.71 -24.31 -6.90
C TYR A 99 20.37 -24.29 -7.62
N TYR A 100 19.28 -24.07 -6.87
CA TYR A 100 17.97 -23.94 -7.49
C TYR A 100 17.81 -22.65 -8.28
N MET A 101 18.46 -21.57 -7.84
CA MET A 101 18.49 -20.30 -8.56
C MET A 101 19.19 -20.47 -9.92
N ALA A 102 20.38 -21.08 -9.92
CA ALA A 102 21.15 -21.36 -11.13
C ALA A 102 20.39 -22.30 -12.10
N ALA A 103 19.62 -23.25 -11.56
CA ALA A 103 18.78 -24.14 -12.36
C ALA A 103 17.45 -23.51 -12.83
N SER A 104 17.22 -22.21 -12.59
CA SER A 104 15.95 -21.51 -12.88
C SER A 104 14.72 -22.21 -12.29
N LYS A 105 14.88 -22.85 -11.13
CA LYS A 105 13.78 -23.50 -10.38
C LYS A 105 13.26 -22.53 -9.32
N ASP A 106 12.65 -21.44 -9.80
CA ASP A 106 12.32 -20.24 -9.02
C ASP A 106 11.65 -20.55 -7.68
N LYS A 107 10.56 -21.34 -7.70
CA LYS A 107 9.85 -21.71 -6.47
C LYS A 107 10.73 -22.49 -5.50
N LYS A 108 11.48 -23.48 -5.99
CA LYS A 108 12.37 -24.28 -5.11
C LYS A 108 13.51 -23.44 -4.55
N SER A 109 13.99 -22.46 -5.30
CA SER A 109 15.02 -21.54 -4.86
C SER A 109 14.50 -20.59 -3.79
N PHE A 110 13.33 -19.97 -4.04
CA PHE A 110 12.69 -19.10 -3.06
C PHE A 110 12.37 -19.84 -1.75
N ASP A 111 11.77 -21.03 -1.84
CA ASP A 111 11.45 -21.87 -0.70
C ASP A 111 12.73 -22.25 0.10
N ALA A 112 13.84 -22.57 -0.58
CA ALA A 112 15.10 -22.90 0.08
C ALA A 112 15.75 -21.70 0.81
N PHE A 113 15.68 -20.49 0.23
CA PHE A 113 16.11 -19.27 0.92
C PHE A 113 15.16 -18.90 2.06
N GLN A 114 13.85 -19.15 1.93
CA GLN A 114 12.90 -18.96 3.02
C GLN A 114 13.22 -19.88 4.19
N ASP A 115 13.48 -21.16 3.92
CA ASP A 115 13.93 -22.13 4.92
C ASP A 115 15.21 -21.66 5.63
N PHE A 116 16.15 -21.05 4.89
CA PHE A 116 17.36 -20.46 5.48
C PHE A 116 17.02 -19.32 6.43
N ILE A 117 16.19 -18.38 5.98
CA ILE A 117 15.74 -17.21 6.75
C ILE A 117 15.02 -17.64 8.03
N ASP A 118 14.21 -18.69 7.98
CA ASP A 118 13.43 -19.15 9.13
C ASP A 118 14.30 -19.85 10.19
N LYS A 119 15.28 -20.64 9.75
CA LYS A 119 16.08 -21.54 10.61
C LYS A 119 17.42 -20.95 11.03
N HIS A 120 17.99 -20.02 10.26
CA HIS A 120 19.34 -19.50 10.45
C HIS A 120 19.36 -17.96 10.54
N LYS A 121 18.45 -17.39 11.33
CA LYS A 121 18.26 -15.93 11.50
C LYS A 121 19.51 -15.16 11.95
N SER A 122 20.41 -15.82 12.69
CA SER A 122 21.66 -15.23 13.19
C SER A 122 22.84 -15.36 12.24
N SER A 123 22.65 -15.94 11.05
CA SER A 123 23.74 -16.09 10.08
C SER A 123 24.06 -14.77 9.39
N ASP A 124 25.34 -14.50 9.17
CA ASP A 124 25.79 -13.31 8.42
C ASP A 124 25.18 -13.23 7.00
N SER A 125 24.83 -14.37 6.40
CA SER A 125 24.19 -14.46 5.08
C SER A 125 22.67 -14.24 5.11
N TYR A 126 22.08 -13.83 6.23
CA TYR A 126 20.65 -13.53 6.35
C TYR A 126 20.19 -12.51 5.29
N MET A 127 20.89 -11.39 5.19
CA MET A 127 20.55 -10.34 4.23
C MET A 127 20.82 -10.74 2.78
N ASP A 128 21.79 -11.63 2.54
CA ASP A 128 22.04 -12.19 1.21
C ASP A 128 20.91 -13.13 0.78
N ALA A 129 20.31 -13.88 1.72
CA ALA A 129 19.17 -14.74 1.42
C ALA A 129 17.93 -13.91 1.06
N ILE A 130 17.65 -12.84 1.81
CA ILE A 130 16.61 -11.86 1.48
C ILE A 130 16.88 -11.21 0.12
N SER A 131 18.14 -10.85 -0.15
CA SER A 131 18.54 -10.31 -1.45
C SER A 131 18.24 -11.29 -2.59
N ASN A 132 18.53 -12.58 -2.42
CA ASN A 132 18.27 -13.58 -3.44
C ASN A 132 16.77 -13.86 -3.61
N GLN A 133 15.99 -13.87 -2.53
CA GLN A 133 14.52 -13.93 -2.61
C GLN A 133 13.97 -12.78 -3.45
N TYR A 134 14.42 -11.55 -3.22
CA TYR A 134 14.00 -10.39 -4.00
C TYR A 134 14.39 -10.53 -5.48
N LYS A 135 15.64 -10.91 -5.80
CA LYS A 135 16.10 -11.14 -7.18
C LYS A 135 15.25 -12.21 -7.90
N ILE A 136 14.86 -13.28 -7.21
CA ILE A 136 14.00 -14.32 -7.79
C ILE A 136 12.60 -13.77 -8.07
N ALA A 137 11.98 -13.11 -7.10
CA ALA A 137 10.64 -12.54 -7.24
C ALA A 137 10.60 -11.47 -8.35
N GLU A 138 11.57 -10.57 -8.39
CA GLU A 138 11.72 -9.54 -9.43
C GLU A 138 11.89 -10.16 -10.82
N ARG A 139 12.77 -11.16 -10.98
CA ARG A 139 12.96 -11.84 -12.26
C ARG A 139 11.69 -12.55 -12.73
N VAL A 140 10.95 -13.20 -11.82
CA VAL A 140 9.67 -13.83 -12.16
C VAL A 140 8.65 -12.77 -12.59
N LEU A 141 8.55 -11.65 -11.88
CA LEU A 141 7.67 -10.54 -12.25
C LEU A 141 8.02 -9.98 -13.64
N ALA A 142 9.31 -9.75 -13.92
CA ALA A 142 9.79 -9.26 -15.21
C ALA A 142 9.45 -10.24 -16.35
N ASN A 143 9.70 -11.53 -16.16
CA ASN A 143 9.37 -12.57 -17.13
C ASN A 143 7.87 -12.63 -17.41
N LYS A 144 7.01 -12.46 -16.39
CA LYS A 144 5.55 -12.38 -16.57
C LYS A 144 5.13 -11.15 -17.39
N LYS A 145 5.72 -9.99 -17.10
CA LYS A 145 5.47 -8.75 -17.86
C LYS A 145 5.81 -8.94 -19.35
N GLN A 146 6.92 -9.63 -19.67
CA GLN A 146 7.31 -9.95 -21.04
C GLN A 146 6.41 -11.01 -21.70
N LYS A 147 6.12 -12.09 -20.97
CA LYS A 147 5.30 -13.22 -21.45
C LYS A 147 3.83 -12.90 -21.59
N LYS A 148 3.32 -11.78 -21.06
CA LYS A 148 1.95 -11.33 -21.35
C LYS A 148 1.68 -11.17 -22.85
N LEU A 149 2.72 -11.09 -23.68
CA LEU A 149 2.63 -11.12 -25.16
C LEU A 149 2.67 -12.53 -25.78
N SER A 150 2.93 -13.57 -24.98
CA SER A 150 3.09 -14.97 -25.38
C SER A 150 2.03 -15.86 -24.70
N LEU A 151 1.48 -16.84 -25.41
CA LEU A 151 0.42 -17.73 -24.90
C LEU A 151 0.93 -18.85 -23.96
N LEU A 152 2.16 -18.74 -23.44
CA LEU A 152 2.75 -19.77 -22.60
C LEU A 152 2.27 -19.65 -21.14
N PRO A 153 1.84 -20.75 -20.51
CA PRO A 153 1.41 -20.73 -19.12
C PRO A 153 2.56 -20.38 -18.17
N ASP A 154 2.25 -19.59 -17.14
CA ASP A 154 3.22 -19.17 -16.14
C ASP A 154 3.57 -20.30 -15.17
N LYS A 155 4.87 -20.44 -14.87
CA LYS A 155 5.36 -21.43 -13.90
C LYS A 155 5.06 -21.07 -12.45
N VAL A 156 4.79 -19.79 -12.17
CA VAL A 156 4.50 -19.26 -10.83
C VAL A 156 3.18 -18.50 -10.91
N ARG A 157 2.25 -18.77 -10.00
CA ARG A 157 0.96 -18.07 -9.96
C ARG A 157 1.14 -16.68 -9.35
N ASP A 158 0.28 -15.73 -9.72
CA ASP A 158 0.36 -14.36 -9.19
C ASP A 158 0.16 -14.32 -7.67
N SER A 159 -0.69 -15.20 -7.13
CA SER A 159 -0.89 -15.33 -5.69
C SER A 159 0.35 -15.84 -4.95
N ASP A 160 1.16 -16.69 -5.60
CA ASP A 160 2.42 -17.18 -5.01
C ASP A 160 3.48 -16.07 -5.06
N LEU A 161 3.57 -15.33 -6.16
CA LEU A 161 4.48 -14.19 -6.29
C LEU A 161 4.17 -13.07 -5.30
N LEU A 162 2.88 -12.78 -5.09
CA LEU A 162 2.44 -11.84 -4.06
C LEU A 162 2.91 -12.29 -2.67
N LYS A 163 2.74 -13.57 -2.33
CA LYS A 163 3.22 -14.13 -1.06
C LYS A 163 4.74 -14.01 -0.90
N TRP A 164 5.50 -14.15 -1.98
CA TRP A 164 6.95 -13.97 -1.96
C TRP A 164 7.36 -12.53 -1.63
N PHE A 165 6.72 -11.54 -2.25
CA PHE A 165 7.00 -10.14 -1.91
C PHE A 165 6.58 -9.80 -0.47
N LEU A 166 5.44 -10.32 -0.01
CA LEU A 166 5.00 -10.16 1.38
C LEU A 166 6.01 -10.76 2.37
N SER A 167 6.50 -11.99 2.11
CA SER A 167 7.48 -12.60 3.01
C SER A 167 8.80 -11.83 3.07
N ILE A 168 9.25 -11.22 1.97
CA ILE A 168 10.43 -10.34 1.97
C ILE A 168 10.22 -9.13 2.91
N ILE A 169 9.04 -8.52 2.86
CA ILE A 169 8.68 -7.38 3.72
C ILE A 169 8.59 -7.82 5.18
N ASP A 170 7.95 -8.94 5.45
CA ASP A 170 7.74 -9.45 6.81
C ASP A 170 9.06 -9.87 7.47
N ASN A 171 9.94 -10.52 6.71
CA ASN A 171 11.23 -10.99 7.21
C ASN A 171 12.26 -9.85 7.38
N ALA A 172 12.21 -8.82 6.55
CA ALA A 172 13.20 -7.76 6.56
C ALA A 172 12.59 -6.36 6.30
N PRO A 173 11.69 -5.87 7.19
CA PRO A 173 10.91 -4.64 6.95
C PRO A 173 11.77 -3.38 6.83
N PHE A 174 12.94 -3.33 7.46
CA PHE A 174 13.86 -2.19 7.37
C PHE A 174 14.93 -2.33 6.29
N SER A 175 14.88 -3.41 5.48
CA SER A 175 15.84 -3.61 4.41
C SER A 175 15.58 -2.70 3.22
N LYS A 176 16.61 -2.48 2.40
CA LYS A 176 16.45 -1.80 1.10
C LYS A 176 15.49 -2.52 0.14
N TYR A 177 15.12 -3.78 0.42
CA TYR A 177 14.24 -4.58 -0.43
C TYR A 177 12.77 -4.45 -0.08
N ALA A 178 12.43 -4.12 1.18
CA ALA A 178 11.05 -4.00 1.62
C ALA A 178 10.25 -2.91 0.87
N PRO A 179 10.75 -1.66 0.69
CA PRO A 179 10.02 -0.68 -0.12
C PRO A 179 9.94 -1.10 -1.59
N LEU A 180 10.96 -1.79 -2.13
CA LEU A 180 10.93 -2.29 -3.51
C LEU A 180 9.87 -3.38 -3.70
N ALA A 181 9.76 -4.30 -2.75
CA ALA A 181 8.76 -5.36 -2.74
C ALA A 181 7.34 -4.79 -2.59
N GLN A 182 7.15 -3.82 -1.69
CA GLN A 182 5.85 -3.16 -1.51
C GLN A 182 5.40 -2.42 -2.79
N PHE A 183 6.35 -1.77 -3.49
CA PHE A 183 6.09 -1.14 -4.78
C PHE A 183 5.70 -2.17 -5.86
N ALA A 184 6.41 -3.30 -5.92
CA ALA A 184 6.12 -4.37 -6.87
C ALA A 184 4.71 -4.97 -6.67
N ILE A 185 4.27 -5.12 -5.42
CA ILE A 185 2.90 -5.53 -5.08
C ILE A 185 1.88 -4.53 -5.64
N ALA A 186 2.09 -3.24 -5.42
CA ALA A 186 1.21 -2.19 -5.89
C ALA A 186 1.13 -2.13 -7.42
N GLU A 187 2.27 -2.26 -8.11
CA GLU A 187 2.31 -2.36 -9.57
C GLU A 187 1.56 -3.59 -10.09
N SER A 188 1.66 -4.74 -9.41
CA SER A 188 0.92 -5.94 -9.81
C SER A 188 -0.58 -5.70 -9.79
N TYR A 189 -1.10 -5.17 -8.67
CA TYR A 189 -2.52 -4.84 -8.57
C TYR A 189 -2.96 -3.78 -9.59
N GLN A 190 -2.12 -2.79 -9.87
CA GLN A 190 -2.43 -1.79 -10.88
C GLN A 190 -2.51 -2.40 -12.29
N ASN A 191 -1.58 -3.28 -12.64
CA ASN A 191 -1.55 -3.98 -13.93
C ASN A 191 -2.72 -4.94 -14.11
N GLU A 192 -3.24 -5.49 -13.01
CA GLU A 192 -4.46 -6.30 -12.95
C GLU A 192 -5.75 -5.46 -12.94
N LYS A 193 -5.64 -4.12 -13.05
CA LYS A 193 -6.77 -3.16 -12.97
C LYS A 193 -7.52 -3.21 -11.63
N LYS A 194 -6.91 -3.72 -10.57
CA LYS A 194 -7.45 -3.74 -9.20
C LYS A 194 -7.12 -2.44 -8.49
N ALA A 195 -7.74 -1.35 -8.93
CA ALA A 195 -7.41 0.02 -8.52
C ALA A 195 -7.36 0.22 -6.99
N SER A 196 -8.35 -0.26 -6.24
CA SER A 196 -8.41 -0.07 -4.78
C SER A 196 -7.25 -0.78 -4.07
N LEU A 197 -6.89 -1.99 -4.50
CA LEU A 197 -5.76 -2.73 -3.91
C LEU A 197 -4.41 -2.11 -4.28
N ALA A 198 -4.29 -1.58 -5.49
CA ALA A 198 -3.11 -0.84 -5.92
C ALA A 198 -2.90 0.42 -5.08
N ILE A 199 -3.95 1.25 -4.92
CA ILE A 199 -3.92 2.46 -4.08
C ILE A 199 -3.50 2.10 -2.65
N LEU A 200 -4.17 1.11 -2.03
CA LEU A 200 -3.84 0.68 -0.67
C LEU A 200 -2.38 0.22 -0.54
N SER A 201 -1.86 -0.45 -1.56
CA SER A 201 -0.49 -0.96 -1.57
C SER A 201 0.55 0.15 -1.79
N TYR A 202 0.26 1.16 -2.61
CA TYR A 202 1.09 2.36 -2.73
C TYR A 202 1.06 3.18 -1.44
N GLN A 203 -0.11 3.32 -0.81
CA GLN A 203 -0.25 4.05 0.45
C GLN A 203 0.61 3.42 1.55
N LYS A 204 0.58 2.08 1.68
CA LYS A 204 1.46 1.35 2.60
C LYS A 204 2.95 1.67 2.39
N LEU A 205 3.38 1.92 1.15
CA LEU A 205 4.77 2.30 0.87
C LEU A 205 5.06 3.70 1.38
N VAL A 206 4.17 4.66 1.09
CA VAL A 206 4.28 6.05 1.53
C VAL A 206 4.29 6.13 3.06
N ASP A 207 3.39 5.41 3.72
CA ASP A 207 3.25 5.42 5.18
C ASP A 207 4.47 4.81 5.88
N LYS A 208 4.96 3.66 5.39
CA LYS A 208 6.03 2.90 6.05
C LYS A 208 7.43 3.37 5.66
N TYR A 209 7.60 3.93 4.45
CA TYR A 209 8.90 4.28 3.90
C TYR A 209 8.91 5.70 3.32
N PRO A 210 8.44 6.74 4.03
CA PRO A 210 8.21 8.07 3.45
C PRO A 210 9.47 8.69 2.80
N ASN A 211 10.66 8.41 3.34
CA ASN A 211 11.93 8.95 2.84
C ASN A 211 12.55 8.14 1.68
N HIS A 212 11.93 7.04 1.26
CA HIS A 212 12.45 6.22 0.17
C HIS A 212 12.16 6.86 -1.19
N LYS A 213 13.09 6.72 -2.15
CA LYS A 213 12.97 7.30 -3.50
C LYS A 213 11.71 6.90 -4.28
N LEU A 214 11.08 5.77 -3.92
CA LEU A 214 9.85 5.29 -4.56
C LEU A 214 8.58 5.88 -3.93
N SER A 215 8.68 6.60 -2.82
CA SER A 215 7.50 7.11 -2.10
C SER A 215 6.85 8.27 -2.84
N SER A 216 7.65 9.15 -3.46
CA SER A 216 7.13 10.16 -4.40
C SER A 216 6.46 9.53 -5.62
N GLU A 217 7.02 8.44 -6.15
CA GLU A 217 6.40 7.67 -7.25
C GLU A 217 5.08 7.05 -6.81
N ALA A 218 5.04 6.40 -5.64
CA ALA A 218 3.86 5.74 -5.11
C ALA A 218 2.73 6.74 -4.84
N GLN A 219 3.03 7.89 -4.23
CA GLN A 219 2.04 8.94 -4.00
C GLN A 219 1.47 9.46 -5.33
N TYR A 220 2.34 9.68 -6.33
CA TYR A 220 1.89 10.09 -7.66
C TYR A 220 1.02 9.03 -8.34
N ARG A 221 1.37 7.74 -8.22
CA ARG A 221 0.59 6.62 -8.74
C ARG A 221 -0.82 6.57 -8.15
N ILE A 222 -1.00 6.92 -6.87
CA ILE A 222 -2.33 7.00 -6.22
C ILE A 222 -3.21 8.02 -6.94
N GLY A 223 -2.72 9.25 -7.13
CA GLY A 223 -3.47 10.28 -7.83
C GLY A 223 -3.65 9.97 -9.33
N ASP A 224 -2.68 9.34 -9.99
CA ASP A 224 -2.80 8.98 -11.41
C ASP A 224 -3.88 7.91 -11.64
N ILE A 225 -4.03 6.95 -10.72
CA ILE A 225 -5.14 5.98 -10.76
C ILE A 225 -6.48 6.72 -10.65
N ALA A 226 -6.61 7.68 -9.73
CA ALA A 226 -7.81 8.49 -9.58
C ALA A 226 -8.12 9.31 -10.84
N ARG A 227 -7.10 9.96 -11.41
CA ARG A 227 -7.21 10.75 -12.63
C ARG A 227 -7.63 9.92 -13.84
N LYS A 228 -7.10 8.70 -13.97
CA LYS A 228 -7.53 7.75 -15.02
C LYS A 228 -9.01 7.41 -14.92
N LYS A 229 -9.54 7.23 -13.69
CA LYS A 229 -10.96 6.99 -13.45
C LYS A 229 -11.85 8.16 -13.93
N ILE A 230 -11.43 9.40 -13.68
CA ILE A 230 -12.09 10.62 -14.18
C ILE A 230 -12.07 10.66 -15.71
N ASN A 231 -10.92 10.38 -16.32
CA ASN A 231 -10.78 10.37 -17.77
C ASN A 231 -11.62 9.29 -18.45
N SER A 232 -11.87 8.17 -17.77
CA SER A 232 -12.79 7.12 -18.24
C SER A 232 -14.29 7.44 -18.07
N GLY A 233 -14.64 8.62 -17.53
CA GLY A 233 -16.01 9.11 -17.47
C GLY A 233 -16.61 9.27 -16.06
N SER A 234 -15.93 8.81 -15.01
CA SER A 234 -16.38 8.99 -13.62
C SER A 234 -16.04 10.40 -13.10
N ARG A 235 -16.63 11.43 -13.72
CA ARG A 235 -16.36 12.85 -13.45
C ARG A 235 -17.26 13.45 -12.36
N ASP A 236 -17.70 12.68 -11.38
CA ASP A 236 -18.39 13.30 -10.23
C ASP A 236 -17.41 14.14 -9.39
N SER A 237 -17.97 15.11 -8.66
CA SER A 237 -17.19 16.07 -7.89
C SER A 237 -16.31 15.40 -6.83
N ALA A 238 -16.74 14.27 -6.27
CA ALA A 238 -15.98 13.55 -5.24
C ALA A 238 -14.73 12.90 -5.84
N ASN A 239 -14.85 12.21 -6.99
CA ASN A 239 -13.70 11.63 -7.68
C ASN A 239 -12.69 12.70 -8.12
N ILE A 240 -13.16 13.85 -8.63
CA ILE A 240 -12.29 14.98 -8.99
C ILE A 240 -11.56 15.54 -7.77
N THR A 241 -12.28 15.76 -6.67
CA THR A 241 -11.70 16.26 -5.43
C THR A 241 -10.64 15.31 -4.89
N TYR A 242 -10.94 14.00 -4.86
CA TYR A 242 -9.97 12.99 -4.44
C TYR A 242 -8.70 13.00 -5.30
N ALA A 243 -8.84 13.06 -6.64
CA ALA A 243 -7.67 13.11 -7.52
C ALA A 243 -6.84 14.39 -7.34
N LYS A 244 -7.49 15.54 -7.07
CA LYS A 244 -6.80 16.81 -6.80
C LYS A 244 -6.02 16.73 -5.50
N ASN A 245 -6.65 16.32 -4.41
CA ASN A 245 -6.00 16.18 -3.11
C ASN A 245 -4.80 15.23 -3.20
N ALA A 246 -4.96 14.08 -3.86
CA ALA A 246 -3.85 13.14 -4.06
C ALA A 246 -2.67 13.74 -4.84
N MET A 247 -2.92 14.65 -5.79
CA MET A 247 -1.86 15.36 -6.53
C MET A 247 -1.23 16.46 -5.69
N GLU A 248 -2.02 17.18 -4.90
CA GLU A 248 -1.54 18.17 -3.93
C GLU A 248 -0.62 17.52 -2.88
N ASP A 249 -0.98 16.33 -2.39
CA ASP A 249 -0.14 15.56 -1.47
C ASP A 249 1.25 15.26 -2.06
N VAL A 250 1.35 14.98 -3.36
CA VAL A 250 2.66 14.78 -4.02
C VAL A 250 3.49 16.06 -3.99
N ILE A 251 2.86 17.20 -4.30
CA ILE A 251 3.53 18.50 -4.37
C ILE A 251 4.02 18.90 -2.98
N VAL A 252 3.18 18.73 -1.96
CA VAL A 252 3.49 19.11 -0.58
C VAL A 252 4.52 18.17 0.04
N ALA A 253 4.31 16.86 -0.04
CA ALA A 253 5.19 15.89 0.63
C ALA A 253 6.52 15.65 -0.10
N TYR A 254 6.58 15.90 -1.42
CA TYR A 254 7.73 15.57 -2.26
C TYR A 254 8.09 16.71 -3.23
N GLU A 255 8.07 17.95 -2.77
CA GLU A 255 8.28 19.19 -3.55
C GLU A 255 9.49 19.13 -4.51
N ASN A 256 10.60 18.53 -4.08
CA ASN A 256 11.85 18.47 -4.83
C ASN A 256 11.94 17.25 -5.77
N SER A 257 10.90 16.42 -5.84
CA SER A 257 10.85 15.25 -6.73
C SER A 257 10.40 15.63 -8.15
N PRO A 258 10.84 14.89 -9.19
CA PRO A 258 10.29 15.05 -10.55
C PRO A 258 8.76 14.91 -10.59
N ARG A 259 8.18 14.08 -9.70
CA ARG A 259 6.74 13.85 -9.62
C ARG A 259 5.95 15.04 -9.11
N ALA A 260 6.54 15.95 -8.32
CA ALA A 260 5.85 17.17 -7.92
C ALA A 260 5.52 18.06 -9.12
N LYS A 261 6.42 18.15 -10.12
CA LYS A 261 6.16 18.91 -11.36
C LYS A 261 5.03 18.29 -12.18
N GLU A 262 5.08 16.96 -12.37
CA GLU A 262 4.02 16.24 -13.08
C GLU A 262 2.67 16.33 -12.35
N ALA A 263 2.68 16.27 -11.02
CA ALA A 263 1.48 16.43 -10.20
C ALA A 263 0.89 17.84 -10.33
N ALA A 264 1.73 18.88 -10.38
CA ALA A 264 1.28 20.26 -10.60
C ALA A 264 0.59 20.43 -11.97
N ASP A 265 1.11 19.79 -13.01
CA ASP A 265 0.50 19.83 -14.33
C ASP A 265 -0.80 19.01 -14.40
N ALA A 266 -0.83 17.84 -13.76
CA ALA A 266 -2.06 17.06 -13.59
C ALA A 266 -3.13 17.84 -12.80
N LEU A 267 -2.73 18.59 -11.78
CA LEU A 267 -3.63 19.43 -10.99
C LEU A 267 -4.27 20.54 -11.84
N LYS A 268 -3.51 21.20 -12.73
CA LYS A 268 -4.06 22.18 -13.68
C LYS A 268 -5.12 21.56 -14.60
N GLN A 269 -4.89 20.33 -15.07
CA GLN A 269 -5.87 19.60 -15.90
C GLN A 269 -7.14 19.29 -15.10
N LEU A 270 -7.00 18.81 -13.86
CA LEU A 270 -8.13 18.53 -12.96
C LEU A 270 -8.91 19.81 -12.62
N ASP A 271 -8.23 20.93 -12.37
CA ASP A 271 -8.85 22.25 -12.15
C ASP A 271 -9.66 22.72 -13.36
N SER A 272 -9.17 22.43 -14.58
CA SER A 272 -9.90 22.71 -15.81
C SER A 272 -11.13 21.82 -15.94
N ILE A 273 -11.03 20.52 -15.66
CA ILE A 273 -12.16 19.58 -15.73
C ILE A 273 -13.26 20.02 -14.74
N GLN A 274 -12.88 20.33 -13.51
CA GLN A 274 -13.80 20.80 -12.48
C GLN A 274 -14.49 22.12 -12.88
N GLY A 275 -13.71 23.08 -13.39
CA GLY A 275 -14.22 24.37 -13.85
C GLY A 275 -15.26 24.20 -14.97
N THR A 276 -14.95 23.37 -15.97
CA THR A 276 -15.88 23.07 -17.07
C THR A 276 -17.18 22.48 -16.55
N GLN A 277 -17.12 21.49 -15.66
CA GLN A 277 -18.32 20.85 -15.10
C GLN A 277 -19.19 21.83 -14.31
N LEU A 278 -18.57 22.70 -13.50
CA LEU A 278 -19.29 23.74 -12.77
C LEU A 278 -19.97 24.73 -13.73
N TYR A 279 -19.26 25.15 -14.77
CA TYR A 279 -19.80 26.02 -15.81
C TYR A 279 -20.99 25.39 -16.55
N GLU A 280 -20.85 24.12 -16.97
CA GLU A 280 -21.94 23.36 -17.62
C GLU A 280 -23.15 23.18 -16.70
N THR A 281 -22.92 22.97 -15.40
CA THR A 281 -23.99 22.93 -14.40
C THR A 281 -24.71 24.28 -14.31
N GLY A 282 -23.96 25.39 -14.35
CA GLY A 282 -24.52 26.73 -14.45
C GLY A 282 -25.41 26.90 -15.69
N LEU A 283 -24.96 26.45 -16.86
CA LEU A 283 -25.75 26.49 -18.11
C LEU A 283 -27.04 25.68 -18.00
N PHE A 284 -27.00 24.53 -17.31
CA PHE A 284 -28.17 23.70 -17.09
C PHE A 284 -29.24 24.40 -16.23
N TYR A 285 -28.82 25.11 -15.17
CA TYR A 285 -29.73 25.91 -14.33
C TYR A 285 -30.23 27.16 -15.04
N GLU A 286 -29.37 27.83 -15.81
CA GLU A 286 -29.75 28.99 -16.64
C GLU A 286 -30.86 28.60 -17.63
N LYS A 287 -30.70 27.46 -18.33
CA LYS A 287 -31.69 26.94 -19.27
C LYS A 287 -33.05 26.65 -18.62
N GLN A 288 -33.07 26.31 -17.33
CA GLN A 288 -34.28 26.09 -16.54
C GLN A 288 -34.84 27.37 -15.91
N LYS A 289 -34.28 28.54 -16.24
CA LYS A 289 -34.62 29.85 -15.65
C LYS A 289 -34.36 29.94 -14.14
N GLN A 290 -33.57 29.03 -13.59
CA GLN A 290 -33.14 29.07 -12.18
C GLN A 290 -31.88 29.93 -12.05
N LEU A 291 -32.04 31.24 -12.29
CA LEU A 291 -30.94 32.18 -12.49
C LEU A 291 -30.00 32.32 -11.27
N ARG A 292 -30.55 32.34 -10.04
CA ARG A 292 -29.76 32.40 -8.81
C ARG A 292 -28.84 31.17 -8.66
N SER A 293 -29.38 29.98 -8.91
CA SER A 293 -28.60 28.74 -8.91
C SER A 293 -27.51 28.78 -9.98
N ALA A 294 -27.83 29.23 -11.19
CA ALA A 294 -26.87 29.36 -12.28
C ALA A 294 -25.68 30.26 -11.89
N VAL A 295 -25.95 31.43 -11.28
CA VAL A 295 -24.92 32.35 -10.80
C VAL A 295 -23.99 31.69 -9.78
N ILE A 296 -24.54 30.95 -8.79
CA ILE A 296 -23.72 30.22 -7.79
C ILE A 296 -22.73 29.27 -8.48
N TYR A 297 -23.17 28.53 -9.49
CA TYR A 297 -22.29 27.60 -10.21
C TYR A 297 -21.25 28.33 -11.08
N TYR A 298 -21.61 29.45 -11.71
CA TYR A 298 -20.64 30.28 -12.44
C TYR A 298 -19.60 30.91 -11.50
N GLU A 299 -19.99 31.39 -10.33
CA GLU A 299 -19.05 31.92 -9.32
C GLU A 299 -18.06 30.85 -8.88
N LYS A 300 -18.50 29.60 -8.72
CA LYS A 300 -17.61 28.47 -8.46
C LYS A 300 -16.69 28.21 -9.65
N ALA A 301 -17.20 28.28 -10.89
CA ALA A 301 -16.40 28.07 -12.11
C ALA A 301 -15.32 29.16 -12.31
N ILE A 302 -15.56 30.40 -11.88
CA ILE A 302 -14.58 31.51 -11.90
C ILE A 302 -13.34 31.21 -11.06
N LYS A 303 -13.46 30.37 -10.03
CA LYS A 303 -12.31 29.96 -9.21
C LYS A 303 -11.39 28.95 -9.92
N SER A 304 -11.76 28.47 -11.11
CA SER A 304 -10.91 27.58 -11.91
C SER A 304 -9.65 28.30 -12.37
N LYS A 305 -8.51 27.60 -12.41
CA LYS A 305 -7.26 28.11 -13.00
C LYS A 305 -7.29 28.16 -14.53
N ASN A 306 -8.37 27.73 -15.17
CA ASN A 306 -8.54 27.84 -16.63
C ASN A 306 -9.09 29.24 -17.00
N PRO A 307 -8.32 30.08 -17.71
CA PRO A 307 -8.75 31.44 -18.06
C PRO A 307 -9.98 31.48 -18.96
N LYS A 308 -10.12 30.51 -19.88
CA LYS A 308 -11.26 30.43 -20.80
C LYS A 308 -12.56 30.15 -20.04
N ILE A 309 -12.54 29.19 -19.11
CA ILE A 309 -13.71 28.89 -18.26
C ILE A 309 -14.06 30.10 -17.39
N THR A 310 -13.04 30.72 -16.79
CA THR A 310 -13.20 31.92 -15.96
C THR A 310 -13.89 33.04 -16.72
N GLU A 311 -13.45 33.33 -17.94
CA GLU A 311 -14.02 34.39 -18.76
C GLU A 311 -15.46 34.06 -19.20
N MET A 312 -15.72 32.85 -19.69
CA MET A 312 -17.06 32.43 -20.07
C MET A 312 -18.05 32.53 -18.89
N ALA A 313 -17.64 32.14 -17.69
CA ALA A 313 -18.46 32.26 -16.49
C ALA A 313 -18.73 33.72 -16.11
N LYS A 314 -17.72 34.61 -16.16
CA LYS A 314 -17.89 36.06 -15.91
C LYS A 314 -18.89 36.69 -16.86
N VAL A 315 -18.78 36.40 -18.17
CA VAL A 315 -19.70 36.91 -19.20
C VAL A 315 -21.14 36.46 -18.91
N ARG A 316 -21.34 35.18 -18.54
CA ARG A 316 -22.67 34.67 -18.19
C ARG A 316 -23.27 35.38 -16.98
N ILE A 317 -22.49 35.54 -15.89
CA ILE A 317 -22.95 36.25 -14.69
C ILE A 317 -23.37 37.68 -15.04
N LYS A 318 -22.56 38.41 -15.80
CA LYS A 318 -22.86 39.79 -16.23
C LYS A 318 -24.20 39.89 -16.96
N ASN A 319 -24.54 38.91 -17.80
CA ASN A 319 -25.78 38.90 -18.58
C ASN A 319 -27.02 38.49 -17.74
N ILE A 320 -26.83 37.66 -16.72
CA ILE A 320 -27.92 37.13 -15.89
C ILE A 320 -28.24 38.07 -14.71
N THR A 321 -27.24 38.75 -14.14
CA THR A 321 -27.40 39.56 -12.92
C THR A 321 -28.51 40.62 -13.01
N PRO A 322 -28.66 41.37 -14.13
CA PRO A 322 -29.75 42.34 -14.26
C PRO A 322 -31.15 41.71 -14.17
N GLN A 323 -31.31 40.49 -14.69
CA GLN A 323 -32.59 39.76 -14.71
C GLN A 323 -33.00 39.28 -13.32
N ILE A 324 -32.03 39.02 -12.44
CA ILE A 324 -32.28 38.64 -11.04
C ILE A 324 -32.72 39.86 -10.22
N VAL A 325 -32.15 41.04 -10.49
CA VAL A 325 -32.46 42.28 -9.77
C VAL A 325 -33.84 42.83 -10.16
N SER A 326 -34.27 42.62 -11.41
CA SER A 326 -35.60 43.01 -11.88
C SER A 326 -36.75 42.11 -11.40
N ASP A 327 -36.45 40.98 -10.75
CA ASP A 327 -37.44 39.96 -10.35
C ASP A 327 -37.37 39.73 -8.81
N PRO A 328 -38.06 40.54 -7.99
CA PRO A 328 -37.87 40.57 -6.54
C PRO A 328 -38.56 39.41 -5.79
N THR A 329 -39.15 38.43 -6.47
CA THR A 329 -39.83 37.32 -5.78
C THR A 329 -38.84 36.24 -5.28
N PRO A 330 -38.86 35.88 -3.99
CA PRO A 330 -38.07 34.77 -3.47
C PRO A 330 -38.84 33.46 -3.63
N SER A 331 -38.66 32.75 -4.75
CA SER A 331 -39.01 31.32 -4.79
C SER A 331 -37.84 30.49 -4.27
N LEU A 332 -37.77 30.35 -2.96
CA LEU A 332 -37.07 29.23 -2.33
C LEU A 332 -37.87 27.96 -2.64
N SER A 333 -37.67 27.37 -3.82
CA SER A 333 -37.86 25.92 -3.94
C SER A 333 -36.60 25.26 -3.42
N SER A 334 -36.63 24.92 -2.12
CA SER A 334 -35.68 23.99 -1.53
C SER A 334 -35.66 22.68 -2.35
N PRO A 335 -34.55 21.90 -2.32
CA PRO A 335 -34.46 20.62 -3.03
C PRO A 335 -35.44 19.53 -2.54
N GLU A 336 -36.33 19.82 -1.59
CA GLU A 336 -37.19 18.85 -0.93
C GLU A 336 -38.48 18.52 -1.70
N SER A 337 -38.91 19.36 -2.63
CA SER A 337 -40.19 19.16 -3.34
C SER A 337 -40.17 18.04 -4.38
N ASN A 338 -38.99 17.51 -4.74
CA ASN A 338 -38.85 16.31 -5.58
C ASN A 338 -38.58 15.01 -4.79
N ILE A 339 -38.35 15.09 -3.48
CA ILE A 339 -38.10 13.89 -2.64
C ILE A 339 -39.42 13.15 -2.37
N ASN A 340 -40.54 13.87 -2.26
CA ASN A 340 -41.85 13.28 -1.96
C ASN A 340 -42.51 12.54 -3.13
N LYS A 341 -42.13 12.83 -4.39
CA LYS A 341 -42.61 12.05 -5.56
C LYS A 341 -41.82 10.75 -5.78
N ILE A 342 -40.57 10.68 -5.30
CA ILE A 342 -39.73 9.47 -5.41
C ILE A 342 -39.99 8.51 -4.23
N ASN A 343 -40.29 9.04 -3.05
CA ASN A 343 -40.53 8.22 -1.85
C ASN A 343 -41.88 7.47 -1.83
N GLN A 344 -42.86 7.86 -2.67
CA GLN A 344 -44.09 7.07 -2.84
C GLN A 344 -43.88 5.81 -3.69
N GLN A 345 -42.77 5.70 -4.45
CA GLN A 345 -42.45 4.49 -5.23
C GLN A 345 -41.48 3.52 -4.53
N LYS A 346 -40.88 3.90 -3.40
CA LYS A 346 -39.92 3.05 -2.66
C LYS A 346 -40.49 2.32 -1.44
N LYS A 347 -41.80 2.40 -1.18
CA LYS A 347 -42.45 1.68 -0.07
C LYS A 347 -42.81 0.23 -0.47
N LYS A 348 -41.80 -0.55 -0.84
CA LYS A 348 -41.77 -2.02 -0.78
C LYS A 348 -40.29 -2.43 -0.82
N ILE A 349 -39.76 -2.80 0.34
CA ILE A 349 -38.75 -3.85 0.60
C ILE A 349 -38.04 -3.49 1.92
N ASP A 350 -38.16 -4.42 2.87
CA ASP A 350 -37.73 -4.36 4.26
C ASP A 350 -36.22 -4.60 4.46
N THR A 351 -35.66 -3.76 5.34
CA THR A 351 -34.69 -4.03 6.45
C THR A 351 -33.30 -4.66 6.21
N LYS A 352 -32.23 -3.93 6.60
CA LYS A 352 -31.43 -4.10 7.85
C LYS A 352 -30.10 -3.31 7.80
N SER A 353 -29.81 -2.54 8.88
CA SER A 353 -28.52 -2.05 9.47
C SER A 353 -27.27 -1.82 8.60
N ALA A 354 -26.38 -0.84 8.82
CA ALA A 354 -26.16 0.16 9.87
C ALA A 354 -25.26 1.31 9.38
N SER A 355 -25.44 2.47 10.01
CA SER A 355 -24.64 3.71 10.12
C SER A 355 -23.24 3.80 9.49
N ASN A 356 -23.08 4.80 8.60
CA ASN A 356 -22.00 5.78 8.63
C ASN A 356 -22.57 7.12 8.10
N GLU A 357 -22.39 8.20 8.85
CA GLU A 357 -22.84 9.55 8.47
C GLU A 357 -21.98 10.09 7.32
N GLU A 358 -22.56 10.16 6.13
CA GLU A 358 -22.05 10.92 4.98
C GLU A 358 -23.05 12.05 4.67
N GLY A 359 -22.54 13.29 4.54
CA GLY A 359 -23.31 14.42 4.01
C GLY A 359 -23.79 14.16 2.56
N PRO A 360 -24.78 14.91 2.05
CA PRO A 360 -25.56 14.50 0.88
C PRO A 360 -24.69 14.32 -0.38
N SER A 361 -24.56 13.06 -0.81
CA SER A 361 -24.03 12.68 -2.12
C SER A 361 -24.92 13.23 -3.23
N ILE A 362 -24.41 14.20 -3.99
CA ILE A 362 -25.07 14.69 -5.21
C ILE A 362 -24.75 13.70 -6.34
N LEU A 363 -25.72 12.84 -6.64
CA LEU A 363 -25.61 11.88 -7.75
C LEU A 363 -25.57 12.62 -9.11
N PRO A 364 -24.66 12.25 -10.03
CA PRO A 364 -24.74 12.72 -11.41
C PRO A 364 -25.96 12.11 -12.13
N PRO A 365 -26.52 12.80 -13.15
CA PRO A 365 -27.70 12.32 -13.88
C PRO A 365 -27.40 11.03 -14.67
N PRO A 366 -28.39 10.15 -14.88
CA PRO A 366 -28.20 8.90 -15.60
C PRO A 366 -27.86 9.15 -17.09
N PRO A 367 -27.03 8.29 -17.71
CA PRO A 367 -26.73 8.41 -19.14
C PRO A 367 -28.00 8.15 -19.96
N LYS A 368 -28.23 9.00 -20.96
CA LYS A 368 -29.29 8.79 -21.96
C LYS A 368 -28.90 7.60 -22.85
N ASN A 369 -29.73 6.57 -22.89
CA ASN A 369 -29.73 5.58 -23.96
C ASN A 369 -30.38 6.18 -25.23
N PRO A 370 -30.00 5.69 -26.43
CA PRO A 370 -30.18 6.38 -27.71
C PRO A 370 -31.61 6.76 -28.08
#